data_AF-A0A8K0K6I7-F1
#
_entry.id   AF-A0A8K0K6I7-F1
#
_cell.length_a   1.000
_cell.length_b   1.000
_cell.length_c   1.000
_cell.angle_alpha   90.00
_cell.angle_beta   90.00
_cell.angle_gamma   90.00
#
_symmetry.space_group_name_H-M   'P 1'
#
loop_
_entity.id
_entity.type
_entity.pdbx_description
1 polymer ?
#
loop_
_entity_poly.entity_id
_entity_poly.type
_entity_poly.pdbx_seq_one_letter_code
_entity_poly.pdbx_strand_id
1 'polypeptide(L)'
;MLRIEVGIEDGDGVEEEEEVIAVVIVEVITGTRITISDKMEMLALQDLIEDGNFISRQKVKIDLFTDLRSYCGTYYSFSLKIIVEYKENSPTVEKVKNMESFIKRNKVFYSLTEIEERRSYSLDLKRLLAEEELIVQWPTFKDDLSENPEHTLNCLGLAMHQVIAQSLDGEILADLPDTEKETFAPVDLPTIRARIINFEPVIQLKHLKTNLYGKLISVRGTIIRAGNIKLLCDWLAFSCNSCQNVQCVKQPEGIYTQPTKCRTGGCRSKSFTPQRSSLLTLTVNWQSVRLQEIVADDQREGGRVPRTIECELTEDLVDSCVPGDVVTITGVVKEIHAQPQLFRLLVASLCPAIYSHEMVKAGLLLGLLGGSATPMNNMAPSAMTASLDTRSDPHILVVGDPGLGKSQMLQACASVAPRGVYVCGNTSTASGLTVTLTRESGSDYALEAGALVLADQGCCCIDEFDKMSSQHQVSAIASSKGEVTALLEAMEQQCISVAKAGVLCTLPARTSILAAANPVGGHYNRSKTVSENLKLGSALLSRFDLVFILLDQPNEAPTNH
;
A
#
# COMPACT_ATOMS: atom_id res chain seq x y z
N MET A 1 -25.03 -30.63 -14.73
CA MET A 1 -26.07 -31.66 -14.56
C MET A 1 -25.70 -32.89 -15.37
N LEU A 2 -25.36 -33.98 -14.71
CA LEU A 2 -25.93 -35.32 -14.93
C LEU A 2 -25.39 -36.24 -13.83
N ARG A 3 -26.32 -37.03 -13.31
CA ARG A 3 -26.29 -37.97 -12.18
C ARG A 3 -25.93 -39.34 -12.73
N ILE A 4 -25.08 -40.11 -12.03
CA ILE A 4 -25.01 -41.57 -12.23
C ILE A 4 -24.81 -42.22 -10.85
N GLU A 5 -25.87 -42.87 -10.38
CA GLU A 5 -25.86 -43.91 -9.34
C GLU A 5 -25.59 -45.25 -10.04
N VAL A 6 -24.78 -46.14 -9.44
CA VAL A 6 -24.87 -47.58 -9.68
C VAL A 6 -24.50 -48.32 -8.38
N GLY A 7 -25.48 -49.02 -7.80
CA GLY A 7 -25.27 -50.07 -6.78
C GLY A 7 -24.86 -51.40 -7.42
N ILE A 8 -24.64 -52.47 -6.67
CA ILE A 8 -25.58 -53.60 -6.49
C ILE A 8 -24.86 -54.63 -5.58
N GLU A 9 -25.44 -54.97 -4.43
CA GLU A 9 -26.10 -56.26 -4.05
C GLU A 9 -25.19 -57.48 -3.96
N ASP A 10 -25.08 -58.01 -2.73
CA ASP A 10 -24.52 -59.32 -2.40
C ASP A 10 -25.45 -60.44 -2.89
N GLY A 11 -24.90 -61.43 -3.58
CA GLY A 11 -25.62 -62.62 -4.01
C GLY A 11 -24.70 -63.85 -4.07
N ASP A 12 -25.06 -64.85 -3.26
CA ASP A 12 -24.36 -66.13 -3.06
C ASP A 12 -24.08 -66.93 -4.34
N GLY A 13 -22.87 -67.51 -4.40
CA GLY A 13 -22.65 -68.86 -4.92
C GLY A 13 -21.96 -69.02 -6.27
N VAL A 14 -20.81 -69.72 -6.19
CA VAL A 14 -20.12 -70.53 -7.22
C VAL A 14 -19.00 -69.83 -8.01
N GLU A 15 -17.78 -70.24 -7.62
CA GLU A 15 -16.53 -70.43 -8.38
C GLU A 15 -16.34 -69.66 -9.70
N GLU A 16 -15.49 -68.62 -9.68
CA GLU A 16 -14.31 -68.43 -10.54
C GLU A 16 -13.73 -67.02 -10.30
N GLU A 17 -12.40 -66.96 -10.09
CA GLU A 17 -11.48 -65.80 -10.11
C GLU A 17 -11.96 -64.42 -9.60
N GLU A 18 -11.46 -64.04 -8.42
CA GLU A 18 -11.62 -62.71 -7.82
C GLU A 18 -10.94 -61.59 -8.63
N GLU A 19 -11.71 -60.58 -9.07
CA GLU A 19 -11.23 -59.20 -9.19
C GLU A 19 -11.97 -58.34 -8.14
N VAL A 20 -11.29 -58.05 -7.03
CA VAL A 20 -11.73 -57.03 -6.06
C VAL A 20 -11.44 -55.65 -6.69
N ILE A 21 -12.46 -55.03 -7.26
CA ILE A 21 -12.38 -53.64 -7.72
C ILE A 21 -12.43 -52.72 -6.48
N ALA A 22 -11.26 -52.31 -5.98
CA ALA A 22 -11.16 -51.30 -4.93
C ALA A 22 -11.50 -49.91 -5.50
N VAL A 23 -12.62 -49.35 -5.02
CA VAL A 23 -13.10 -48.00 -5.34
C VAL A 23 -12.13 -46.96 -4.77
N VAL A 24 -11.46 -46.20 -5.64
CA VAL A 24 -10.68 -45.02 -5.25
C VAL A 24 -11.65 -43.87 -4.95
N ILE A 25 -11.77 -43.51 -3.67
CA ILE A 25 -12.36 -42.23 -3.26
C ILE A 25 -11.34 -41.14 -3.61
N VAL A 26 -11.51 -40.50 -4.77
CA VAL A 26 -10.80 -39.27 -5.11
C VAL A 26 -11.60 -38.11 -4.54
N GLU A 27 -11.14 -37.55 -3.42
CA GLU A 27 -11.63 -36.27 -2.93
C GLU A 27 -11.02 -35.16 -3.81
N VAL A 28 -11.78 -34.77 -4.84
CA VAL A 28 -11.44 -33.69 -5.77
C VAL A 28 -11.73 -32.34 -5.11
N ILE A 29 -10.71 -31.70 -4.56
CA ILE A 29 -10.72 -30.26 -4.34
C ILE A 29 -10.14 -29.59 -5.59
N THR A 30 -10.99 -28.81 -6.25
CA THR A 30 -10.76 -27.91 -7.41
C THR A 30 -10.74 -28.54 -8.81
N GLY A 31 -11.78 -28.17 -9.59
CA GLY A 31 -11.96 -28.55 -10.97
C GLY A 31 -10.94 -27.89 -11.91
N THR A 32 -10.12 -28.72 -12.54
CA THR A 32 -9.47 -28.41 -13.82
C THR A 32 -9.51 -29.67 -14.68
N ARG A 33 -10.09 -29.60 -15.88
CA ARG A 33 -10.07 -30.70 -16.86
C ARG A 33 -8.63 -30.92 -17.34
N ILE A 34 -8.02 -32.06 -17.02
CA ILE A 34 -6.78 -32.51 -17.64
C ILE A 34 -7.16 -33.31 -18.89
N THR A 35 -6.90 -32.75 -20.07
CA THR A 35 -6.84 -33.52 -21.31
C THR A 35 -5.48 -34.22 -21.38
N ILE A 36 -5.48 -35.55 -21.23
CA ILE A 36 -4.29 -36.39 -21.46
C ILE A 36 -4.13 -36.52 -22.97
N SER A 37 -3.17 -35.78 -23.54
CA SER A 37 -2.64 -36.01 -24.88
C SER A 37 -1.23 -36.52 -24.70
N ASP A 38 -1.04 -37.84 -24.79
CA ASP A 38 -0.09 -38.49 -25.69
C ASP A 38 0.01 -39.97 -25.35
N LYS A 39 -0.06 -40.80 -26.39
CA LYS A 39 -0.23 -42.26 -26.36
C LYS A 39 0.99 -43.05 -25.84
N MET A 40 1.94 -42.42 -25.15
CA MET A 40 3.27 -42.99 -24.91
C MET A 40 3.58 -43.42 -23.47
N GLU A 41 2.59 -43.49 -22.58
CA GLU A 41 2.83 -43.88 -21.17
C GLU A 41 1.84 -44.91 -20.58
N MET A 42 0.98 -45.54 -21.39
CA MET A 42 0.10 -46.62 -20.88
C MET A 42 0.83 -47.95 -20.62
N LEU A 43 1.95 -48.19 -21.29
CA LEU A 43 2.73 -49.43 -21.11
C LEU A 43 3.51 -49.43 -19.78
N ALA A 44 3.93 -48.26 -19.29
CA ALA A 44 4.65 -48.15 -18.01
C ALA A 44 3.75 -48.35 -16.78
N LEU A 45 2.44 -48.12 -16.93
CA LEU A 45 1.45 -48.34 -15.87
C LEU A 45 1.01 -49.81 -15.77
N GLN A 46 1.11 -50.57 -16.87
CA GLN A 46 0.69 -51.97 -16.92
C GLN A 46 1.75 -52.89 -16.29
N ASP A 47 3.03 -52.60 -16.51
CA ASP A 47 4.16 -53.29 -15.85
C ASP A 47 4.20 -53.06 -14.32
N LEU A 48 3.58 -51.97 -13.83
CA LEU A 48 3.52 -51.60 -12.41
C LEU A 48 2.37 -52.28 -11.64
N ILE A 49 1.43 -52.91 -12.35
CA ILE A 49 0.26 -53.58 -11.77
C ILE A 49 0.47 -55.11 -11.71
N GLU A 50 1.27 -55.69 -12.60
CA GLU A 50 1.48 -57.15 -12.67
C GLU A 50 2.45 -57.72 -11.62
N ASP A 51 3.34 -56.90 -11.04
CA ASP A 51 4.25 -57.33 -9.97
C ASP A 51 3.66 -57.03 -8.57
N GLY A 52 2.76 -57.90 -8.12
CA GLY A 52 2.07 -57.86 -6.83
C GLY A 52 2.95 -57.99 -5.58
N ASN A 53 3.90 -57.07 -5.39
CA ASN A 53 4.68 -56.89 -4.18
C ASN A 53 4.27 -55.57 -3.50
N PHE A 54 3.42 -55.66 -2.48
CA PHE A 54 3.22 -54.60 -1.50
C PHE A 54 4.53 -54.39 -0.72
N ILE A 55 5.42 -53.56 -1.28
CA ILE A 55 6.56 -53.01 -0.55
C ILE A 55 6.12 -51.67 0.03
N SER A 56 6.39 -51.53 1.32
CA SER A 56 6.16 -50.39 2.20
C SER A 56 6.28 -49.02 1.51
N ARG A 57 5.48 -48.06 1.98
CA ARG A 57 5.57 -46.61 1.72
C ARG A 57 7.02 -46.12 1.52
N GLN A 58 7.56 -46.24 0.31
CA GLN A 58 8.73 -45.49 -0.09
C GLN A 58 8.24 -44.10 -0.49
N LYS A 59 8.26 -43.19 0.49
CA LYS A 59 8.30 -41.75 0.22
C LYS A 59 9.49 -41.53 -0.72
N VAL A 60 9.21 -41.31 -2.00
CA VAL A 60 10.21 -40.78 -2.94
C VAL A 60 10.59 -39.38 -2.41
N LYS A 61 11.71 -39.32 -1.68
CA LYS A 61 12.36 -38.09 -1.27
C LYS A 61 12.80 -37.39 -2.56
N ILE A 62 12.09 -36.33 -2.93
CA ILE A 62 12.61 -35.34 -3.88
C ILE A 62 13.58 -34.46 -3.08
N ASP A 63 14.88 -34.67 -3.29
CA ASP A 63 16.03 -34.09 -2.59
C ASP A 63 16.26 -32.57 -2.80
N LEU A 64 15.19 -31.76 -2.88
CA LEU A 64 15.30 -30.29 -2.99
C LEU A 64 14.93 -29.54 -1.70
N PHE A 65 14.11 -30.14 -0.83
CA PHE A 65 13.77 -29.54 0.47
C PHE A 65 14.88 -29.70 1.53
N THR A 66 15.81 -30.62 1.30
CA THR A 66 16.96 -30.91 2.18
C THR A 66 17.93 -29.72 2.23
N ASP A 67 18.07 -28.95 1.15
CA ASP A 67 19.00 -27.81 1.07
C ASP A 67 18.47 -26.52 1.71
N LEU A 68 17.17 -26.38 1.94
CA LEU A 68 16.63 -25.28 2.78
C LEU A 68 16.70 -25.65 4.27
N ARG A 69 16.53 -26.94 4.60
CA ARG A 69 16.53 -27.46 5.97
C ARG A 69 17.93 -27.49 6.59
N SER A 70 18.99 -27.73 5.79
CA SER A 70 20.38 -27.73 6.26
C SER A 70 20.87 -26.36 6.78
N TYR A 71 20.21 -25.26 6.38
CA TYR A 71 20.59 -23.89 6.76
C TYR A 71 19.82 -23.30 7.95
N CYS A 72 18.70 -23.89 8.38
CA CYS A 72 17.78 -23.24 9.33
C CYS A 72 18.02 -23.59 10.81
N GLY A 73 18.98 -24.46 11.12
CA GLY A 73 19.29 -24.85 12.50
C GLY A 73 18.07 -25.45 13.22
N THR A 74 17.80 -25.00 14.45
CA THR A 74 16.70 -25.48 15.32
C THR A 74 15.31 -24.98 14.95
N TYR A 75 15.19 -23.99 14.05
CA TYR A 75 13.92 -23.39 13.66
C TYR A 75 13.54 -23.79 12.23
N TYR A 76 12.68 -24.78 12.11
CA TYR A 76 12.19 -25.25 10.82
C TYR A 76 11.47 -24.12 10.06
N SER A 77 11.69 -24.02 8.75
CA SER A 77 11.06 -23.02 7.88
C SER A 77 11.45 -21.55 8.15
N PHE A 78 12.55 -21.29 8.88
CA PHE A 78 13.06 -19.93 9.13
C PHE A 78 13.22 -19.15 7.82
N SER A 79 13.95 -19.69 6.83
CA SER A 79 14.20 -18.99 5.56
C SER A 79 12.96 -18.83 4.66
N LEU A 80 11.90 -19.62 4.90
CA LEU A 80 10.62 -19.47 4.19
C LEU A 80 9.79 -18.31 4.73
N LYS A 81 9.84 -18.09 6.06
CA LYS A 81 9.10 -17.02 6.74
C LYS A 81 9.90 -15.72 6.84
N ILE A 82 11.20 -15.83 7.06
CA ILE A 82 12.13 -14.73 7.30
C ILE A 82 13.21 -14.81 6.22
N ILE A 83 13.24 -13.81 5.32
CA ILE A 83 14.17 -13.75 4.18
C ILE A 83 15.55 -13.22 4.66
N VAL A 84 16.06 -13.80 5.76
CA VAL A 84 17.35 -13.47 6.35
C VAL A 84 18.06 -14.79 6.66
N GLU A 85 19.39 -14.79 6.62
CA GLU A 85 20.18 -15.93 7.07
C GLU A 85 19.92 -16.22 8.55
N TYR A 86 19.72 -17.49 8.88
CA TYR A 86 19.54 -17.94 10.25
C TYR A 86 20.82 -17.69 11.05
N LYS A 87 20.68 -17.08 12.23
CA LYS A 87 21.74 -16.90 13.22
C LYS A 87 21.17 -17.17 14.60
N GLU A 88 21.76 -18.12 15.32
CA GLU A 88 21.26 -18.61 16.61
C GLU A 88 21.12 -17.50 17.67
N ASN A 89 22.07 -16.55 17.70
CA ASN A 89 22.09 -15.41 18.62
C ASN A 89 21.50 -14.13 17.99
N SER A 90 20.61 -14.26 17.02
CA SER A 90 19.92 -13.11 16.41
C SER A 90 18.84 -12.56 17.34
N PRO A 91 18.63 -11.23 17.41
CA PRO A 91 17.48 -10.65 18.12
C PRO A 91 16.14 -11.18 17.59
N THR A 92 16.11 -11.65 16.33
CA THR A 92 14.91 -12.26 15.74
C THR A 92 14.58 -13.61 16.38
N VAL A 93 15.61 -14.42 16.69
CA VAL A 93 15.43 -15.71 17.35
C VAL A 93 14.98 -15.50 18.79
N GLU A 94 15.51 -14.50 19.50
CA GLU A 94 15.05 -14.13 20.84
C GLU A 94 13.57 -13.75 20.85
N LYS A 95 13.13 -12.91 19.90
CA LYS A 95 11.72 -12.54 19.73
C LYS A 95 10.81 -13.76 19.51
N VAL A 96 11.26 -14.71 18.68
CA VAL A 96 10.52 -15.96 18.42
C VAL A 96 10.45 -16.84 19.68
N LYS A 97 11.55 -16.99 20.43
CA LYS A 97 11.59 -17.74 21.71
C LYS A 97 10.66 -17.16 22.78
N ASN A 98 10.61 -15.83 22.87
CA ASN A 98 9.74 -15.14 23.82
C ASN A 98 8.26 -15.43 23.49
N MET A 99 7.90 -15.36 22.20
CA MET A 99 6.55 -15.69 21.75
C MET A 99 6.21 -17.17 21.89
N GLU A 100 7.16 -18.08 21.65
CA GLU A 100 6.98 -19.52 21.87
C GLU A 100 6.65 -19.81 23.35
N SER A 101 7.39 -19.17 24.26
CA SER A 101 7.18 -19.28 25.71
C SER A 101 5.80 -18.75 26.12
N PHE A 102 5.34 -17.66 25.49
CA PHE A 102 3.99 -17.13 25.68
C PHE A 102 2.91 -18.12 25.25
N ILE A 103 3.00 -18.65 24.03
CA ILE A 103 2.03 -19.60 23.47
C ILE A 103 1.95 -20.87 24.34
N LYS A 104 3.11 -21.38 24.79
CA LYS A 104 3.18 -22.56 25.68
C LYS A 104 2.52 -22.35 27.04
N ARG A 105 2.61 -21.15 27.61
CA ARG A 105 1.93 -20.78 28.87
C ARG A 105 0.43 -20.64 28.68
N ASN A 106 0.02 -20.09 27.54
CA ASN A 106 -1.35 -19.71 27.24
C ASN A 106 -2.08 -20.71 26.32
N LYS A 107 -1.71 -22.00 26.37
CA LYS A 107 -2.27 -23.08 25.54
C LYS A 107 -3.80 -23.15 25.56
N VAL A 108 -4.45 -22.79 26.66
CA VAL A 108 -5.90 -22.82 26.83
C VAL A 108 -6.63 -21.99 25.75
N PHE A 109 -5.99 -20.96 25.22
CA PHE A 109 -6.57 -20.09 24.20
C PHE A 109 -6.35 -20.55 22.77
N TYR A 110 -5.55 -21.60 22.56
CA TYR A 110 -5.15 -22.06 21.24
C TYR A 110 -5.51 -23.55 21.06
N SER A 111 -6.42 -23.82 20.15
CA SER A 111 -6.69 -25.19 19.69
C SER A 111 -5.65 -25.55 18.62
N LEU A 112 -4.63 -26.35 18.98
CA LEU A 112 -3.55 -26.68 18.04
C LEU A 112 -4.05 -27.43 16.80
N THR A 113 -5.07 -28.27 16.95
CA THR A 113 -5.72 -29.00 15.86
C THR A 113 -6.42 -28.06 14.88
N GLU A 114 -7.21 -27.11 15.38
CA GLU A 114 -7.88 -26.12 14.51
C GLU A 114 -6.87 -25.22 13.78
N ILE A 115 -5.74 -24.90 14.43
CA ILE A 115 -4.69 -24.07 13.84
C ILE A 115 -3.93 -24.84 12.75
N GLU A 116 -3.72 -26.15 12.93
CA GLU A 116 -3.13 -27.02 11.92
C GLU A 116 -4.01 -27.06 10.65
N GLU A 117 -5.33 -27.22 10.83
CA GLU A 117 -6.29 -27.25 9.72
C GLU A 117 -6.42 -25.89 9.03
N ARG A 118 -6.64 -24.82 9.80
CA ARG A 118 -6.87 -23.47 9.25
C ARG A 118 -5.62 -22.77 8.77
N ARG A 119 -4.44 -23.20 9.25
CA ARG A 119 -3.12 -22.57 9.00
C ARG A 119 -3.06 -21.09 9.43
N SER A 120 -3.96 -20.67 10.31
CA SER A 120 -3.96 -19.35 10.89
C SER A 120 -4.49 -19.37 12.32
N TYR A 121 -4.13 -18.34 13.10
CA TYR A 121 -4.64 -18.18 14.46
C TYR A 121 -4.80 -16.70 14.79
N SER A 122 -5.80 -16.39 15.62
CA SER A 122 -6.11 -15.02 16.03
C SER A 122 -5.43 -14.67 17.36
N LEU A 123 -4.88 -13.45 17.41
CA LEU A 123 -4.16 -12.89 18.55
C LEU A 123 -4.79 -11.58 18.96
N ASP A 124 -5.35 -11.54 20.17
CA ASP A 124 -5.92 -10.33 20.74
C ASP A 124 -4.82 -9.42 21.29
N LEU A 125 -4.60 -8.27 20.65
CA LEU A 125 -3.54 -7.35 21.03
C LEU A 125 -3.72 -6.82 22.45
N LYS A 126 -4.96 -6.60 22.90
CA LYS A 126 -5.21 -6.09 24.27
C LYS A 126 -4.71 -7.07 25.32
N ARG A 127 -4.80 -8.37 25.05
CA ARG A 127 -4.31 -9.42 25.95
C ARG A 127 -2.79 -9.53 25.90
N LEU A 128 -2.20 -9.48 24.70
CA LEU A 128 -0.75 -9.49 24.52
C LEU A 128 -0.08 -8.33 25.28
N LEU A 129 -0.66 -7.13 25.22
CA LEU A 129 -0.13 -5.96 25.92
C LEU A 129 -0.38 -5.98 27.43
N ALA A 130 -1.32 -6.79 27.92
CA ALA A 130 -1.61 -6.92 29.34
C ALA A 130 -0.67 -7.89 30.06
N GLU A 131 0.11 -8.69 29.32
CA GLU A 131 1.04 -9.65 29.92
C GLU A 131 2.40 -9.01 30.19
N GLU A 132 2.72 -8.82 31.47
CA GLU A 132 3.94 -8.13 31.89
C GLU A 132 5.22 -8.85 31.44
N GLU A 133 5.25 -10.19 31.47
CA GLU A 133 6.45 -10.95 31.11
C GLU A 133 6.83 -10.79 29.64
N LEU A 134 5.86 -10.80 28.72
CA LEU A 134 6.11 -10.62 27.29
C LEU A 134 6.63 -9.20 27.02
N ILE A 135 6.07 -8.18 27.68
CA ILE A 135 6.51 -6.79 27.54
C ILE A 135 7.89 -6.57 28.14
N VAL A 136 8.23 -7.24 29.25
CA VAL A 136 9.58 -7.18 29.83
C VAL A 136 10.61 -7.84 28.90
N GLN A 137 10.26 -8.97 28.29
CA GLN A 137 11.15 -9.69 27.37
C GLN A 137 11.20 -9.07 25.97
N TRP A 138 10.16 -8.35 25.56
CA TRP A 138 10.07 -7.64 24.29
C TRP A 138 9.45 -6.23 24.47
N PRO A 139 10.22 -5.26 25.02
CA PRO A 139 9.71 -3.93 25.34
C PRO A 139 9.22 -3.14 24.12
N THR A 140 9.86 -3.35 22.96
CA THR A 140 9.55 -2.68 21.70
C THR A 140 8.45 -3.39 20.90
N PHE A 141 7.75 -4.39 21.47
CA PHE A 141 6.79 -5.22 20.72
C PHE A 141 5.74 -4.40 19.97
N LYS A 142 5.16 -3.39 20.63
CA LYS A 142 4.12 -2.54 20.03
C LYS A 142 4.67 -1.73 18.85
N ASP A 143 5.86 -1.14 19.03
CA ASP A 143 6.51 -0.32 18.01
C ASP A 143 6.96 -1.19 16.82
N ASP A 144 7.50 -2.38 17.10
CA ASP A 144 7.89 -3.37 16.09
C ASP A 144 6.68 -3.89 15.29
N LEU A 145 5.52 -4.04 15.94
CA LEU A 145 4.28 -4.44 15.28
C LEU A 145 3.73 -3.32 14.39
N SER A 146 3.85 -2.06 14.79
CA SER A 146 3.39 -0.93 13.99
C SER A 146 4.35 -0.54 12.86
N GLU A 147 5.66 -0.51 13.11
CA GLU A 147 6.67 -0.01 12.16
C GLU A 147 7.24 -1.11 11.26
N ASN A 148 7.32 -2.36 11.74
CA ASN A 148 7.85 -3.50 10.99
C ASN A 148 6.88 -4.71 10.99
N PRO A 149 5.60 -4.54 10.57
CA PRO A 149 4.57 -5.54 10.74
C PRO A 149 4.87 -6.87 10.05
N GLU A 150 5.36 -6.86 8.80
CA GLU A 150 5.61 -8.10 8.07
C GLU A 150 6.62 -9.01 8.80
N HIS A 151 7.72 -8.42 9.26
CA HIS A 151 8.74 -9.15 10.01
C HIS A 151 8.18 -9.65 11.36
N THR A 152 7.49 -8.78 12.10
CA THR A 152 6.92 -9.11 13.41
C THR A 152 5.89 -10.24 13.28
N LEU A 153 4.93 -10.15 12.35
CA LEU A 153 3.93 -11.20 12.09
C LEU A 153 4.56 -12.53 11.67
N ASN A 154 5.64 -12.51 10.89
CA ASN A 154 6.38 -13.72 10.53
C ASN A 154 7.06 -14.36 11.74
N CYS A 155 7.56 -13.56 12.70
CA CYS A 155 8.08 -14.09 13.96
C CYS A 155 6.99 -14.77 14.78
N LEU A 156 5.79 -14.18 14.87
CA LEU A 156 4.65 -14.77 15.59
C LEU A 156 4.21 -16.09 14.93
N GLY A 157 4.05 -16.09 13.61
CA GLY A 157 3.70 -17.29 12.84
C GLY A 157 4.78 -18.38 12.89
N LEU A 158 6.06 -18.01 13.00
CA LEU A 158 7.16 -18.98 13.21
C LEU A 158 7.10 -19.59 14.61
N ALA A 159 6.85 -18.80 15.64
CA ALA A 159 6.72 -19.29 17.02
C ALA A 159 5.59 -20.33 17.15
N MET A 160 4.41 -20.06 16.59
CA MET A 160 3.28 -21.02 16.63
C MET A 160 3.60 -22.32 15.88
N HIS A 161 4.24 -22.21 14.71
CA HIS A 161 4.68 -23.37 13.93
C HIS A 161 5.68 -24.23 14.70
N GLN A 162 6.62 -23.60 15.41
CA GLN A 162 7.57 -24.31 16.26
C GLN A 162 6.89 -25.06 17.41
N VAL A 163 5.86 -24.45 18.04
CA VAL A 163 5.08 -25.10 19.11
C VAL A 163 4.33 -26.33 18.60
N ILE A 164 3.68 -26.22 17.44
CA ILE A 164 2.91 -27.32 16.83
C ILE A 164 3.86 -28.44 16.38
N ALA A 165 4.96 -28.09 15.71
CA ALA A 165 5.96 -29.05 15.27
C ALA A 165 6.53 -29.85 16.45
N GLN A 166 6.91 -29.19 17.55
CA GLN A 166 7.39 -29.88 18.76
C GLN A 166 6.34 -30.78 19.41
N SER A 167 5.06 -30.41 19.35
CA SER A 167 3.97 -31.23 19.90
C SER A 167 3.78 -32.51 19.09
N LEU A 168 3.72 -32.37 17.76
CA LEU A 168 3.55 -33.49 16.83
C LEU A 168 4.77 -34.41 16.83
N ASP A 169 5.98 -33.84 16.80
CA ASP A 169 7.22 -34.61 16.90
C ASP A 169 7.21 -35.41 18.21
N GLY A 170 6.81 -34.81 19.33
CA GLY A 170 6.71 -35.47 20.64
C GLY A 170 5.72 -36.65 20.67
N GLU A 171 4.56 -36.50 20.03
CA GLU A 171 3.57 -37.58 19.88
C GLU A 171 4.11 -38.72 19.00
N ILE A 172 4.71 -38.40 17.85
CA ILE A 172 5.25 -39.41 16.94
C ILE A 172 6.48 -40.12 17.53
N LEU A 173 7.35 -39.38 18.23
CA LEU A 173 8.49 -39.94 18.96
C LEU A 173 8.08 -40.85 20.12
N ALA A 174 6.89 -40.66 20.71
CA ALA A 174 6.38 -41.54 21.75
C ALA A 174 5.96 -42.92 21.21
N ASP A 175 5.49 -42.97 19.95
CA ASP A 175 5.03 -44.19 19.28
C ASP A 175 6.14 -44.96 18.55
N LEU A 176 7.31 -44.34 18.35
CA LEU A 176 8.43 -44.94 17.60
C LEU A 176 9.38 -45.78 18.48
N PRO A 177 9.91 -46.92 17.96
CA PRO A 177 11.00 -47.66 18.60
C PRO A 177 12.27 -46.83 18.74
N ASP A 178 13.07 -47.05 19.80
CA ASP A 178 14.28 -46.25 20.10
C ASP A 178 15.31 -46.21 18.95
N THR A 179 15.37 -47.23 18.11
CA THR A 179 16.25 -47.31 16.93
C THR A 179 15.85 -46.35 15.80
N GLU A 180 14.59 -45.96 15.72
CA GLU A 180 14.07 -45.10 14.64
C GLU A 180 13.99 -43.62 15.06
N LYS A 181 14.14 -43.33 16.36
CA LYS A 181 14.17 -41.95 16.89
C LYS A 181 15.35 -41.15 16.36
N GLU A 182 16.51 -41.79 16.16
CA GLU A 182 17.73 -41.13 15.66
C GLU A 182 17.66 -40.73 14.19
N THR A 183 16.76 -41.33 13.40
CA THR A 183 16.57 -41.04 11.97
C THR A 183 15.28 -40.27 11.68
N PHE A 184 14.54 -39.89 12.72
CA PHE A 184 13.26 -39.19 12.59
C PHE A 184 13.43 -37.83 11.90
N ALA A 185 12.70 -37.65 10.80
CA ALA A 185 12.60 -36.38 10.12
C ALA A 185 11.40 -35.59 10.68
N PRO A 186 11.60 -34.34 11.14
CA PRO A 186 10.53 -33.49 11.68
C PRO A 186 9.36 -33.34 10.70
N VAL A 187 8.16 -33.17 11.27
CA VAL A 187 6.93 -33.00 10.48
C VAL A 187 6.97 -31.74 9.62
N ASP A 188 6.65 -31.88 8.33
CA ASP A 188 6.60 -30.78 7.37
C ASP A 188 5.26 -30.06 7.45
N LEU A 189 5.19 -29.03 8.30
CA LEU A 189 3.98 -28.21 8.48
C LEU A 189 3.99 -26.99 7.53
N PRO A 190 2.88 -26.73 6.82
CA PRO A 190 2.69 -25.51 6.05
C PRO A 190 2.86 -24.24 6.89
N THR A 191 3.05 -23.09 6.23
CA THR A 191 3.23 -21.81 6.91
C THR A 191 1.97 -21.38 7.65
N ILE A 192 2.10 -21.14 8.96
CA ILE A 192 1.01 -20.64 9.81
C ILE A 192 1.07 -19.11 9.90
N ARG A 193 -0.08 -18.45 9.73
CA ARG A 193 -0.22 -16.98 9.82
C ARG A 193 -0.81 -16.53 11.16
N ALA A 194 -0.19 -15.51 11.74
CA ALA A 194 -0.78 -14.79 12.88
C ALA A 194 -1.74 -13.70 12.38
N ARG A 195 -2.94 -13.61 12.96
CA ARG A 195 -3.95 -12.59 12.68
C ARG A 195 -4.15 -11.72 13.92
N ILE A 196 -3.84 -10.43 13.84
CA ILE A 196 -4.01 -9.50 14.96
C ILE A 196 -5.46 -9.01 14.97
N ILE A 197 -6.13 -9.14 16.12
CA ILE A 197 -7.45 -8.56 16.37
C ILE A 197 -7.34 -7.46 17.43
N ASN A 198 -8.30 -6.53 17.42
CA ASN A 198 -8.38 -5.39 18.34
C ASN A 198 -7.15 -4.47 18.30
N PHE A 199 -6.54 -4.28 17.13
CA PHE A 199 -5.48 -3.29 16.96
C PHE A 199 -6.06 -1.88 16.97
N GLU A 200 -5.72 -1.10 17.99
CA GLU A 200 -6.20 0.27 18.23
C GLU A 200 -5.04 1.28 18.11
N PRO A 201 -5.33 2.52 17.64
CA PRO A 201 -6.65 3.07 17.32
C PRO A 201 -7.17 2.68 15.93
N VAL A 202 -8.50 2.66 15.77
CA VAL A 202 -9.14 2.55 14.46
C VAL A 202 -9.07 3.90 13.75
N ILE A 203 -8.42 3.92 12.58
CA ILE A 203 -8.14 5.12 11.80
C ILE A 203 -9.27 5.34 10.80
N GLN A 204 -9.77 6.57 10.73
CA GLN A 204 -10.72 7.01 9.71
C GLN A 204 -10.01 7.10 8.35
N LEU A 205 -10.71 6.77 7.25
CA LEU A 205 -10.09 6.80 5.91
C LEU A 205 -9.56 8.20 5.58
N LYS A 206 -10.11 9.23 6.23
CA LYS A 206 -9.64 10.60 6.07
C LYS A 206 -8.27 10.93 6.63
N HIS A 207 -7.77 10.12 7.55
CA HIS A 207 -6.44 10.26 8.15
C HIS A 207 -5.42 9.29 7.56
N LEU A 208 -5.80 8.49 6.55
CA LEU A 208 -4.85 7.67 5.80
C LEU A 208 -3.99 8.57 4.91
N LYS A 209 -2.77 8.84 5.39
CA LYS A 209 -1.76 9.65 4.72
C LYS A 209 -0.49 8.82 4.50
N THR A 210 0.45 9.37 3.73
CA THR A 210 1.71 8.72 3.34
C THR A 210 2.60 8.32 4.52
N ASN A 211 2.47 8.98 5.68
CA ASN A 211 3.21 8.64 6.90
C ASN A 211 2.83 7.26 7.50
N LEU A 212 1.72 6.66 7.06
CA LEU A 212 1.27 5.34 7.49
C LEU A 212 1.72 4.23 6.52
N TYR A 213 2.46 4.56 5.47
CA TYR A 213 3.00 3.60 4.52
C TYR A 213 3.88 2.55 5.22
N GLY A 214 3.67 1.27 4.90
CA GLY A 214 4.38 0.14 5.50
C GLY A 214 4.00 -0.16 6.95
N LYS A 215 3.10 0.63 7.56
CA LYS A 215 2.69 0.45 8.95
C LYS A 215 1.43 -0.38 9.08
N LEU A 216 1.29 -1.05 10.23
CA LEU A 216 0.05 -1.74 10.58
C LEU A 216 -1.01 -0.74 11.03
N ILE A 217 -2.19 -0.82 10.44
CA ILE A 217 -3.32 0.04 10.77
C ILE A 217 -4.61 -0.77 10.88
N SER A 218 -5.60 -0.21 11.57
CA SER A 218 -6.97 -0.72 11.58
C SER A 218 -7.91 0.31 10.97
N VAL A 219 -8.73 -0.12 10.01
CA VAL A 219 -9.78 0.71 9.40
C VAL A 219 -11.12 0.02 9.53
N ARG A 220 -12.19 0.79 9.76
CA ARG A 220 -13.54 0.26 9.89
C ARG A 220 -14.43 0.83 8.81
N GLY A 221 -15.25 -0.02 8.20
CA GLY A 221 -16.11 0.39 7.10
C GLY A 221 -17.12 -0.69 6.70
N THR A 222 -17.91 -0.37 5.68
CA THR A 222 -18.85 -1.31 5.05
C THR A 222 -18.24 -1.84 3.75
N ILE A 223 -18.27 -3.15 3.55
CA ILE A 223 -17.86 -3.76 2.28
C ILE A 223 -18.90 -3.41 1.22
N ILE A 224 -18.48 -2.75 0.14
CA ILE A 224 -19.38 -2.41 -0.99
C ILE A 224 -19.20 -3.31 -2.19
N ARG A 225 -18.04 -3.97 -2.29
CA ARG A 225 -17.73 -4.87 -3.39
C ARG A 225 -16.72 -5.91 -2.94
N ALA A 226 -16.98 -7.16 -3.27
CA ALA A 226 -15.99 -8.23 -3.24
C ALA A 226 -15.65 -8.63 -4.68
N GLY A 227 -14.36 -8.71 -4.99
CA GLY A 227 -13.85 -9.17 -6.28
C GLY A 227 -13.83 -10.69 -6.38
N ASN A 228 -13.56 -11.18 -7.58
CA ASN A 228 -13.38 -12.61 -7.81
C ASN A 228 -12.08 -13.09 -7.16
N ILE A 229 -12.11 -14.32 -6.67
CA ILE A 229 -10.94 -15.01 -6.13
C ILE A 229 -9.97 -15.31 -7.28
N LYS A 230 -8.70 -14.98 -7.08
CA LYS A 230 -7.59 -15.25 -8.01
C LYS A 230 -6.46 -15.97 -7.27
N LEU A 231 -5.57 -16.58 -8.04
CA LEU A 231 -4.32 -17.13 -7.52
C LEU A 231 -3.19 -16.13 -7.70
N LEU A 232 -2.52 -15.78 -6.61
CA LEU A 232 -1.30 -14.99 -6.60
C LEU A 232 -0.09 -15.92 -6.47
N CYS A 233 0.90 -15.79 -7.33
CA CYS A 233 2.16 -16.54 -7.19
C CYS A 233 3.01 -15.88 -6.11
N ASP A 234 3.30 -16.57 -5.01
CA ASP A 234 4.19 -16.08 -3.94
C ASP A 234 5.64 -16.55 -4.15
N TRP A 235 5.81 -17.79 -4.62
CA TRP A 235 7.11 -18.33 -5.03
C TRP A 235 7.03 -18.95 -6.40
N LEU A 236 8.02 -18.69 -7.25
CA LEU A 236 8.11 -19.28 -8.58
C LEU A 236 9.42 -20.04 -8.72
N ALA A 237 9.32 -21.29 -9.17
CA ALA A 237 10.45 -22.12 -9.50
C ALA A 237 11.01 -21.75 -10.88
N PHE A 238 12.34 -21.76 -11.00
CA PHE A 238 13.07 -21.47 -12.22
C PHE A 238 14.12 -22.56 -12.47
N SER A 239 14.12 -23.15 -13.67
CA SER A 239 15.21 -24.02 -14.11
C SER A 239 16.29 -23.21 -14.82
N CYS A 240 17.55 -23.48 -14.49
CA CYS A 240 18.70 -22.91 -15.18
C CYS A 240 18.88 -23.54 -16.57
N ASN A 241 18.97 -22.71 -17.61
CA ASN A 241 19.10 -23.21 -18.98
C ASN A 241 20.46 -23.88 -19.27
N SER A 242 21.46 -23.73 -18.39
CA SER A 242 22.79 -24.31 -18.59
C SER A 242 23.05 -25.55 -17.75
N CYS A 243 22.65 -25.56 -16.47
CA CYS A 243 22.88 -26.70 -15.57
C CYS A 243 21.61 -27.45 -15.17
N GLN A 244 20.43 -27.01 -15.65
CA GLN A 244 19.11 -27.58 -15.32
C GLN A 244 18.75 -27.58 -13.83
N ASN A 245 19.57 -26.96 -12.97
CA ASN A 245 19.28 -26.85 -11.56
C ASN A 245 18.07 -25.94 -11.33
N VAL A 246 17.14 -26.39 -10.48
CA VAL A 246 15.94 -25.65 -10.12
C VAL A 246 16.23 -24.78 -8.91
N GLN A 247 15.80 -23.52 -8.96
CA GLN A 247 15.88 -22.58 -7.85
C GLN A 247 14.60 -21.76 -7.76
N CYS A 248 14.21 -21.39 -6.55
CA CYS A 248 12.96 -20.67 -6.32
C CYS A 248 13.25 -19.21 -5.96
N VAL A 249 12.42 -18.32 -6.48
CA VAL A 249 12.50 -16.89 -6.23
C VAL A 249 11.14 -16.41 -5.77
N LYS A 250 11.13 -15.67 -4.66
CA LYS A 250 9.93 -15.01 -4.15
C LYS A 250 9.44 -13.98 -5.18
N GLN A 251 8.14 -13.95 -5.42
CA GLN A 251 7.48 -13.03 -6.34
C GLN A 251 6.80 -11.95 -5.51
N PRO A 252 7.51 -10.88 -5.12
CA PRO A 252 6.96 -9.86 -4.24
C PRO A 252 5.71 -9.25 -4.89
N GLU A 253 4.58 -9.34 -4.18
CA GLU A 253 3.29 -8.78 -4.60
C GLU A 253 2.82 -9.31 -5.98
N GLY A 254 3.23 -10.54 -6.33
CA GLY A 254 2.91 -11.17 -7.62
C GLY A 254 3.70 -10.61 -8.81
N ILE A 255 4.68 -9.74 -8.59
CA ILE A 255 5.53 -9.20 -9.64
C ILE A 255 6.50 -10.29 -10.11
N TYR A 256 6.44 -10.60 -11.41
CA TYR A 256 7.33 -11.57 -12.03
C TYR A 256 8.80 -11.15 -11.88
N THR A 257 9.53 -11.87 -11.03
CA THR A 257 10.91 -11.61 -10.67
C THR A 257 11.75 -12.83 -10.98
N GLN A 258 12.70 -12.68 -11.90
CA GLN A 258 13.62 -13.75 -12.29
C GLN A 258 14.90 -13.74 -11.44
N PRO A 259 15.56 -14.90 -11.27
CA PRO A 259 16.86 -14.96 -10.61
C PRO A 259 17.94 -14.19 -11.39
N THR A 260 18.86 -13.53 -10.68
CA THR A 260 19.98 -12.79 -11.28
C THR A 260 21.21 -13.65 -11.58
N LYS A 261 21.38 -14.76 -10.83
CA LYS A 261 22.48 -15.72 -10.98
C LYS A 261 22.04 -17.12 -10.58
N CYS A 262 22.71 -18.12 -11.13
CA CYS A 262 22.52 -19.51 -10.72
C CYS A 262 23.20 -19.76 -9.37
N ARG A 263 22.53 -20.46 -8.45
CA ARG A 263 23.10 -20.83 -7.14
C ARG A 263 24.07 -22.01 -7.18
N THR A 264 24.03 -22.83 -8.23
CA THR A 264 24.92 -23.99 -8.38
C THR A 264 26.39 -23.56 -8.48
N GLY A 265 27.23 -24.13 -7.62
CA GLY A 265 28.68 -23.91 -7.62
C GLY A 265 29.30 -24.19 -9.00
N GLY A 266 29.96 -23.19 -9.58
CA GLY A 266 30.59 -23.29 -10.91
C GLY A 266 29.73 -22.85 -12.10
N CYS A 267 28.41 -22.67 -11.93
CA CYS A 267 27.53 -22.22 -13.02
C CYS A 267 27.47 -20.68 -13.10
N ARG A 268 27.75 -20.10 -14.28
CA ARG A 268 27.68 -18.64 -14.52
C ARG A 268 26.47 -18.20 -15.34
N SER A 269 25.49 -19.08 -15.53
CA SER A 269 24.30 -18.78 -16.32
C SER A 269 23.43 -17.70 -15.65
N LYS A 270 22.83 -16.86 -16.51
CA LYS A 270 21.84 -15.83 -16.16
C LYS A 270 20.50 -16.05 -16.88
N SER A 271 20.35 -17.19 -17.54
CA SER A 271 19.17 -17.54 -18.34
C SER A 271 18.38 -18.62 -17.62
N PHE A 272 17.11 -18.33 -17.35
CA PHE A 272 16.24 -19.18 -16.55
C PHE A 272 14.87 -19.35 -17.21
N THR A 273 14.31 -20.54 -17.10
CA THR A 273 12.97 -20.86 -17.59
C THR A 273 12.03 -21.08 -16.41
N PRO A 274 10.88 -20.38 -16.34
CA PRO A 274 9.93 -20.52 -15.23
C PRO A 274 9.20 -21.88 -15.30
N GLN A 275 9.12 -22.58 -14.16
CA GLN A 275 8.46 -23.88 -14.02
C GLN A 275 7.18 -23.74 -13.18
N ARG A 276 6.08 -23.34 -13.84
CA ARG A 276 4.79 -23.09 -13.17
C ARG A 276 4.14 -24.34 -12.58
N SER A 277 4.42 -25.52 -13.15
CA SER A 277 3.92 -26.82 -12.70
C SER A 277 4.79 -27.47 -11.62
N SER A 278 5.91 -26.84 -11.23
CA SER A 278 6.78 -27.37 -10.19
C SER A 278 6.08 -27.34 -8.83
N LEU A 279 6.29 -28.39 -8.02
CA LEU A 279 5.86 -28.44 -6.61
C LEU A 279 6.45 -27.30 -5.77
N LEU A 280 7.54 -26.68 -6.23
CA LEU A 280 8.19 -25.57 -5.56
C LEU A 280 7.58 -24.19 -5.93
N THR A 281 6.69 -24.15 -6.91
CA THR A 281 5.92 -22.95 -7.25
C THR A 281 4.73 -22.87 -6.31
N LEU A 282 4.77 -21.90 -5.39
CA LEU A 282 3.72 -21.71 -4.39
C LEU A 282 2.79 -20.58 -4.81
N THR A 283 1.50 -20.87 -4.80
CA THR A 283 0.43 -19.91 -5.06
C THR A 283 -0.46 -19.78 -3.84
N VAL A 284 -1.01 -18.58 -3.64
CA VAL A 284 -1.93 -18.25 -2.56
C VAL A 284 -3.21 -17.67 -3.14
N ASN A 285 -4.35 -18.00 -2.52
CA ASN A 285 -5.62 -17.36 -2.86
C ASN A 285 -5.54 -15.88 -2.53
N TRP A 286 -6.05 -15.05 -3.43
CA TRP A 286 -6.08 -13.60 -3.33
C TRP A 286 -7.44 -13.08 -3.77
N GLN A 287 -7.95 -12.07 -3.06
CA GLN A 287 -9.21 -11.41 -3.37
C GLN A 287 -9.11 -9.92 -3.02
N SER A 288 -9.58 -9.06 -3.92
CA SER A 288 -9.72 -7.63 -3.65
C SER A 288 -11.13 -7.31 -3.18
N VAL A 289 -11.25 -6.53 -2.11
CA VAL A 289 -12.52 -6.02 -1.57
C VAL A 289 -12.47 -4.51 -1.44
N ARG A 290 -13.59 -3.84 -1.67
CA ARG A 290 -13.69 -2.38 -1.54
C ARG A 290 -14.46 -2.03 -0.27
N LEU A 291 -13.80 -1.32 0.63
CA LEU A 291 -14.32 -0.87 1.91
C LEU A 291 -14.71 0.61 1.82
N GLN A 292 -15.92 0.94 2.25
CA GLN A 292 -16.42 2.32 2.34
C GLN A 292 -16.41 2.79 3.79
N GLU A 293 -15.94 4.01 4.02
CA GLU A 293 -15.94 4.62 5.36
C GLU A 293 -17.36 4.74 5.92
N ILE A 294 -17.54 4.37 7.19
CA ILE A 294 -18.78 4.63 7.92
C ILE A 294 -18.74 6.07 8.42
N VAL A 295 -19.64 6.90 7.91
CA VAL A 295 -19.81 8.28 8.39
C VAL A 295 -20.71 8.23 9.62
N ALA A 296 -20.22 8.65 10.79
CA ALA A 296 -21.04 8.76 12.00
C ALA A 296 -22.10 9.87 11.81
N ASP A 297 -23.33 9.61 12.27
CA ASP A 297 -24.50 10.45 12.01
C ASP A 297 -24.35 11.91 12.51
N ASP A 298 -23.53 12.15 13.54
CA ASP A 298 -23.26 13.46 14.11
C ASP A 298 -22.29 14.33 13.27
N GLN A 299 -21.66 13.77 12.24
CA GLN A 299 -20.72 14.44 11.33
C GLN A 299 -21.17 14.35 9.86
N ARG A 300 -22.47 14.46 9.59
CA ARG A 300 -22.93 14.75 8.23
C ARG A 300 -22.52 16.18 7.85
N GLU A 301 -21.28 16.35 7.41
CA GLU A 301 -20.92 17.38 6.43
C GLU A 301 -21.78 17.09 5.19
N GLY A 302 -22.99 17.67 5.15
CA GLY A 302 -24.00 17.38 4.14
C GLY A 302 -23.42 17.53 2.72
N GLY A 303 -23.51 16.46 1.93
CA GLY A 303 -23.13 16.47 0.51
C GLY A 303 -21.76 15.89 0.16
N ARG A 304 -20.97 15.40 1.14
CA ARG A 304 -19.67 14.78 0.84
C ARG A 304 -19.81 13.34 0.37
N VAL A 305 -19.14 12.99 -0.73
CA VAL A 305 -19.03 11.60 -1.19
C VAL A 305 -18.17 10.81 -0.19
N PRO A 306 -18.68 9.69 0.37
CA PRO A 306 -17.95 8.86 1.31
C PRO A 306 -16.70 8.24 0.67
N ARG A 307 -15.59 8.21 1.43
CA ARG A 307 -14.31 7.69 0.95
C ARG A 307 -14.35 6.17 0.88
N THR A 308 -13.63 5.61 -0.09
CA THR A 308 -13.48 4.16 -0.27
C THR A 308 -12.01 3.79 -0.37
N ILE A 309 -11.64 2.64 0.18
CA ILE A 309 -10.31 2.04 0.07
C ILE A 309 -10.43 0.62 -0.50
N GLU A 310 -9.43 0.20 -1.28
CA GLU A 310 -9.29 -1.18 -1.74
C GLU A 310 -8.41 -1.93 -0.75
N CYS A 311 -8.88 -3.10 -0.33
CA CYS A 311 -8.17 -3.99 0.60
C CYS A 311 -7.95 -5.34 -0.09
N GLU A 312 -6.77 -5.89 0.08
CA GLU A 312 -6.41 -7.21 -0.43
C GLU A 312 -6.49 -8.24 0.68
N LEU A 313 -7.28 -9.28 0.46
CA LEU A 313 -7.44 -10.44 1.34
C LEU A 313 -6.66 -11.61 0.73
N THR A 314 -5.93 -12.34 1.58
CA THR A 314 -5.13 -13.49 1.16
C THR A 314 -5.39 -14.70 2.04
N GLU A 315 -5.16 -15.88 1.47
CA GLU A 315 -5.23 -17.17 2.18
C GLU A 315 -6.60 -17.39 2.87
N ASP A 316 -6.62 -17.53 4.21
CA ASP A 316 -7.82 -17.79 5.03
C ASP A 316 -8.82 -16.63 5.08
N LEU A 317 -8.39 -15.41 4.72
CA LEU A 317 -9.27 -14.24 4.69
C LEU A 317 -10.07 -14.13 3.38
N VAL A 318 -9.72 -14.92 2.36
CA VAL A 318 -10.47 -14.95 1.11
C VAL A 318 -11.85 -15.54 1.36
N ASP A 319 -12.87 -14.94 0.77
CA ASP A 319 -14.28 -15.33 0.93
C ASP A 319 -14.83 -15.15 2.36
N SER A 320 -14.14 -14.38 3.21
CA SER A 320 -14.55 -14.14 4.59
C SER A 320 -15.58 -13.03 4.77
N CYS A 321 -15.85 -12.24 3.73
CA CYS A 321 -16.77 -11.10 3.81
C CYS A 321 -17.62 -10.94 2.54
N VAL A 322 -18.83 -10.41 2.73
CA VAL A 322 -19.83 -10.20 1.69
C VAL A 322 -20.18 -8.71 1.59
N PRO A 323 -20.54 -8.20 0.40
CA PRO A 323 -21.05 -6.84 0.27
C PRO A 323 -22.23 -6.57 1.21
N GLY A 324 -22.14 -5.50 1.99
CA GLY A 324 -23.07 -5.12 3.05
C GLY A 324 -22.50 -5.30 4.46
N ASP A 325 -21.46 -6.12 4.63
CA ASP A 325 -20.88 -6.38 5.95
C ASP A 325 -20.14 -5.16 6.50
N VAL A 326 -20.35 -4.90 7.80
CA VAL A 326 -19.58 -3.91 8.56
C VAL A 326 -18.40 -4.62 9.21
N VAL A 327 -17.19 -4.30 8.74
CA VAL A 327 -15.96 -4.97 9.16
C VAL A 327 -14.92 -3.98 9.67
N THR A 328 -14.03 -4.47 10.53
CA THR A 328 -12.79 -3.79 10.91
C THR A 328 -11.64 -4.58 10.31
N ILE A 329 -10.92 -3.99 9.36
CA ILE A 329 -9.77 -4.60 8.70
C ILE A 329 -8.51 -4.08 9.35
N THR A 330 -7.70 -5.00 9.88
CA THR A 330 -6.33 -4.72 10.33
C THR A 330 -5.36 -5.20 9.27
N GLY A 331 -4.55 -4.30 8.72
CA GLY A 331 -3.67 -4.59 7.61
C GLY A 331 -2.52 -3.59 7.47
N VAL A 332 -1.58 -3.93 6.59
CA VAL A 332 -0.43 -3.09 6.27
C VAL A 332 -0.79 -2.17 5.11
N VAL A 333 -0.50 -0.88 5.23
CA VAL A 333 -0.68 0.06 4.11
C VAL A 333 0.37 -0.21 3.05
N LYS A 334 -0.07 -0.64 1.87
CA LYS A 334 0.78 -0.89 0.71
C LYS A 334 0.55 0.17 -0.35
N GLU A 335 1.58 0.41 -1.15
CA GLU A 335 1.49 1.27 -2.32
C GLU A 335 0.80 0.48 -3.44
N ILE A 336 -0.16 1.09 -4.11
CA ILE A 336 -1.03 0.36 -5.04
C ILE A 336 -0.25 -0.19 -6.23
N HIS A 337 0.91 0.36 -6.62
CA HIS A 337 1.78 -0.29 -7.60
C HIS A 337 3.22 0.20 -7.52
N ALA A 338 4.18 -0.71 -7.35
CA ALA A 338 5.57 -0.52 -7.74
C ALA A 338 5.72 -0.48 -9.28
N GLN A 339 4.98 0.43 -9.94
CA GLN A 339 5.14 0.67 -11.37
C GLN A 339 6.46 1.41 -11.58
N PRO A 340 7.37 0.88 -12.43
CA PRO A 340 8.51 1.69 -12.86
C PRO A 340 7.95 2.98 -13.47
N GLN A 341 8.45 4.14 -13.00
CA GLN A 341 8.01 5.47 -13.43
C GLN A 341 6.62 5.91 -12.90
N LEU A 342 6.19 5.48 -11.71
CA LEU A 342 4.95 5.96 -11.06
C LEU A 342 4.78 7.48 -11.10
N PHE A 343 5.84 8.24 -10.77
CA PHE A 343 5.81 9.69 -10.84
C PHE A 343 5.41 10.20 -12.22
N ARG A 344 5.92 9.59 -13.29
CA ARG A 344 5.57 9.93 -14.67
C ARG A 344 4.11 9.63 -14.99
N LEU A 345 3.56 8.53 -14.47
CA LEU A 345 2.14 8.19 -14.64
C LEU A 345 1.23 9.20 -13.92
N LEU A 346 1.60 9.62 -12.71
CA LEU A 346 0.87 10.66 -11.96
C LEU A 346 0.93 12.01 -12.69
N VAL A 347 2.08 12.35 -13.27
CA VAL A 347 2.23 13.55 -14.09
C VAL A 347 1.38 13.50 -15.35
N ALA A 348 1.31 12.34 -16.01
CA ALA A 348 0.48 12.13 -17.19
C ALA A 348 -1.03 12.19 -16.86
N SER A 349 -1.44 11.74 -15.67
CA SER A 349 -2.84 11.71 -15.26
C SER A 349 -3.39 13.03 -14.72
N LEU A 350 -2.54 13.97 -14.28
CA LEU A 350 -2.97 15.25 -13.70
C LEU A 350 -3.86 16.07 -14.64
N CYS A 351 -3.50 16.14 -15.93
CA CYS A 351 -4.29 16.83 -16.95
C CYS A 351 -4.09 16.14 -18.31
N PRO A 352 -4.85 15.07 -18.60
CA PRO A 352 -4.66 14.26 -19.81
C PRO A 352 -5.13 14.98 -21.08
N ALA A 353 -6.01 15.97 -20.95
CA ALA A 353 -6.53 16.75 -22.07
C ALA A 353 -5.46 17.64 -22.74
N ILE A 354 -4.39 17.99 -22.02
CA ILE A 354 -3.31 18.81 -22.55
C ILE A 354 -2.16 17.89 -22.95
N TYR A 355 -1.79 17.92 -24.23
CA TYR A 355 -0.63 17.19 -24.71
C TYR A 355 0.67 17.82 -24.18
N SER A 356 1.69 17.00 -23.91
CA SER A 356 3.02 17.46 -23.46
C SER A 356 3.00 18.21 -22.10
N HIS A 357 4.02 19.05 -21.87
CA HIS A 357 4.25 19.85 -20.66
C HIS A 357 4.48 19.04 -19.37
N GLU A 358 5.13 17.86 -19.50
CA GLU A 358 5.42 16.97 -18.36
C GLU A 358 6.12 17.69 -17.21
N MET A 359 7.08 18.59 -17.50
CA MET A 359 7.79 19.36 -16.46
C MET A 359 6.88 20.32 -15.69
N VAL A 360 5.95 20.99 -16.37
CA VAL A 360 5.01 21.92 -15.72
C VAL A 360 3.99 21.15 -14.89
N LYS A 361 3.46 20.05 -15.43
CA LYS A 361 2.55 19.14 -14.71
C LYS A 361 3.23 18.51 -13.50
N ALA A 362 4.50 18.14 -13.60
CA ALA A 362 5.31 17.65 -12.49
C ALA A 362 5.48 18.71 -11.39
N GLY A 363 5.80 19.95 -11.78
CA GLY A 363 5.83 21.06 -10.84
C GLY A 363 4.50 21.24 -10.12
N LEU A 364 3.40 21.38 -10.87
CA LEU A 364 2.05 21.53 -10.30
C LEU A 364 1.66 20.37 -9.39
N LEU A 365 1.96 19.12 -9.76
CA LEU A 365 1.72 17.94 -8.94
C LEU A 365 2.49 18.00 -7.61
N LEU A 366 3.78 18.36 -7.65
CA LEU A 366 4.57 18.55 -6.43
C LEU A 366 4.02 19.70 -5.57
N GLY A 367 3.47 20.73 -6.20
CA GLY A 367 2.74 21.81 -5.53
C GLY A 367 1.51 21.33 -4.74
N LEU A 368 0.80 20.33 -5.26
CA LEU A 368 -0.35 19.70 -4.60
C LEU A 368 0.04 18.77 -3.45
N LEU A 369 1.21 18.13 -3.54
CA LEU A 369 1.71 17.21 -2.52
C LEU A 369 2.28 17.94 -1.29
N GLY A 370 2.85 19.13 -1.51
CA GLY A 370 3.43 19.95 -0.45
C GLY A 370 4.72 19.38 0.12
N GLY A 371 5.26 20.02 1.16
CA GLY A 371 6.46 19.62 1.89
C GLY A 371 6.16 19.09 3.29
N SER A 372 7.16 18.45 3.91
CA SER A 372 7.04 17.98 5.30
C SER A 372 7.47 19.07 6.27
N ALA A 373 6.57 19.54 7.12
CA ALA A 373 6.95 20.32 8.30
C ALA A 373 7.58 19.38 9.34
N THR A 374 8.80 19.66 9.80
CA THR A 374 9.39 18.93 10.93
C THR A 374 8.74 19.39 12.23
N PRO A 375 7.97 18.54 12.95
CA PRO A 375 7.40 18.92 14.23
C PRO A 375 8.51 19.08 15.28
N MET A 376 8.46 20.18 16.05
CA MET A 376 9.46 20.56 17.06
C MET A 376 9.78 19.49 18.13
N ASN A 377 8.98 18.44 18.28
CA ASN A 377 9.12 17.45 19.36
C ASN A 377 10.28 16.43 19.18
N ASN A 378 11.00 16.43 18.06
CA ASN A 378 12.08 15.47 17.78
C ASN A 378 13.49 16.09 17.73
N MET A 379 13.69 17.33 18.17
CA MET A 379 15.02 17.97 18.17
C MET A 379 15.72 17.88 19.54
N ALA A 380 16.99 17.49 19.52
CA ALA A 380 17.85 17.50 20.71
C ALA A 380 18.00 18.93 21.28
N PRO A 381 18.17 19.09 22.61
CA PRO A 381 18.21 20.40 23.28
C PRO A 381 19.33 21.35 22.82
N SER A 382 20.32 20.85 22.07
CA SER A 382 21.48 21.59 21.60
C SER A 382 21.25 22.46 20.36
N ALA A 383 20.09 22.34 19.70
CA ALA A 383 19.73 23.13 18.51
C ALA A 383 18.67 24.23 18.78
N MET A 384 18.47 24.63 20.04
CA MET A 384 17.52 25.66 20.48
C MET A 384 17.90 27.11 20.13
N THR A 385 18.75 27.33 19.12
CA THR A 385 18.98 28.67 18.57
C THR A 385 18.02 28.90 17.40
N ALA A 386 16.82 29.39 17.72
CA ALA A 386 15.87 30.04 16.81
C ALA A 386 15.59 29.32 15.47
N SER A 387 14.97 28.14 15.51
CA SER A 387 14.36 27.57 14.30
C SER A 387 13.03 28.29 14.01
N LEU A 388 13.11 29.32 13.17
CA LEU A 388 11.95 29.95 12.53
C LEU A 388 11.11 28.86 11.83
N ASP A 389 9.79 28.88 12.04
CA ASP A 389 8.84 28.02 11.33
C ASP A 389 9.13 28.10 9.83
N THR A 390 9.58 26.99 9.26
CA THR A 390 10.05 26.95 7.87
C THR A 390 8.87 26.58 6.98
N ARG A 391 8.53 27.45 6.01
CA ARG A 391 7.45 27.23 5.06
C ARG A 391 7.62 25.88 4.35
N SER A 392 6.57 25.05 4.40
CA SER A 392 6.56 23.72 3.78
C SER A 392 5.74 23.65 2.49
N ASP A 393 4.91 24.67 2.20
CA ASP A 393 4.05 24.72 1.02
C ASP A 393 4.74 25.49 -0.13
N PRO A 394 5.07 24.84 -1.26
CA PRO A 394 5.70 25.51 -2.39
C PRO A 394 4.69 26.35 -3.17
N HIS A 395 5.17 27.43 -3.79
CA HIS A 395 4.39 28.30 -4.65
C HIS A 395 4.90 28.25 -6.08
N ILE A 396 3.99 28.11 -7.04
CA ILE A 396 4.32 27.85 -8.44
C ILE A 396 3.64 28.87 -9.33
N LEU A 397 4.40 29.47 -10.23
CA LEU A 397 3.91 30.41 -11.24
C LEU A 397 4.11 29.85 -12.64
N VAL A 398 3.04 29.76 -13.42
CA VAL A 398 3.06 29.36 -14.83
C VAL A 398 2.80 30.58 -15.71
N VAL A 399 3.79 30.96 -16.49
CA VAL A 399 3.74 32.10 -17.40
C VAL A 399 3.69 31.58 -18.83
N GLY A 400 2.84 32.14 -19.67
CA GLY A 400 2.90 31.83 -21.10
C GLY A 400 1.86 32.57 -21.91
N ASP A 401 1.97 32.47 -23.22
CA ASP A 401 1.04 33.10 -24.15
C ASP A 401 -0.40 32.59 -23.94
N PRO A 402 -1.43 33.39 -24.25
CA PRO A 402 -2.83 32.96 -24.22
C PRO A 402 -3.05 31.71 -25.07
N GLY A 403 -3.91 30.80 -24.61
CA GLY A 403 -4.25 29.57 -25.35
C GLY A 403 -3.39 28.34 -25.06
N LEU A 404 -2.31 28.45 -24.28
CA LEU A 404 -1.44 27.32 -23.93
C LEU A 404 -1.98 26.37 -22.82
N GLY A 405 -3.30 26.32 -22.61
CA GLY A 405 -3.93 25.39 -21.65
C GLY A 405 -3.70 25.67 -20.15
N LYS A 406 -3.07 26.79 -19.77
CA LYS A 406 -2.73 27.14 -18.38
C LYS A 406 -3.92 27.08 -17.41
N SER A 407 -5.04 27.70 -17.79
CA SER A 407 -6.28 27.73 -17.01
C SER A 407 -6.83 26.33 -16.76
N GLN A 408 -6.78 25.47 -17.77
CA GLN A 408 -7.26 24.09 -17.67
C GLN A 408 -6.35 23.24 -16.77
N MET A 409 -5.02 23.47 -16.77
CA MET A 409 -4.11 22.83 -15.81
C MET A 409 -4.45 23.23 -14.37
N LEU A 410 -4.67 24.52 -14.11
CA LEU A 410 -5.03 25.01 -12.77
C LEU A 410 -6.39 24.48 -12.30
N GLN A 411 -7.40 24.44 -13.16
CA GLN A 411 -8.70 23.86 -12.84
C GLN A 411 -8.58 22.36 -12.51
N ALA A 412 -7.75 21.62 -13.25
CA ALA A 412 -7.47 20.23 -12.95
C ALA A 412 -6.82 20.08 -11.55
N CYS A 413 -5.81 20.90 -11.23
CA CYS A 413 -5.18 20.93 -9.91
C CYS A 413 -6.20 21.22 -8.78
N ALA A 414 -7.05 22.22 -8.94
CA ALA A 414 -8.08 22.55 -7.96
C ALA A 414 -9.10 21.41 -7.78
N SER A 415 -9.46 20.70 -8.86
CA SER A 415 -10.40 19.57 -8.80
C SER A 415 -9.83 18.32 -8.13
N VAL A 416 -8.52 18.09 -8.28
CA VAL A 416 -7.83 16.92 -7.70
C VAL A 416 -7.50 17.16 -6.24
N ALA A 417 -7.21 18.39 -5.84
CA ALA A 417 -6.86 18.73 -4.48
C ALA A 417 -8.07 18.57 -3.53
N PRO A 418 -7.90 17.97 -2.33
CA PRO A 418 -8.98 17.77 -1.37
C PRO A 418 -9.58 19.09 -0.84
N ARG A 419 -8.81 20.19 -0.92
CA ARG A 419 -9.20 21.56 -0.57
C ARG A 419 -8.67 22.53 -1.63
N GLY A 420 -9.00 22.26 -2.89
CA GLY A 420 -8.64 23.12 -4.02
C GLY A 420 -9.65 24.24 -4.24
N VAL A 421 -9.17 25.47 -4.30
CA VAL A 421 -9.98 26.65 -4.65
C VAL A 421 -9.45 27.24 -5.94
N TYR A 422 -10.32 27.48 -6.92
CA TYR A 422 -9.96 28.16 -8.17
C TYR A 422 -10.56 29.56 -8.19
N VAL A 423 -9.71 30.54 -8.50
CA VAL A 423 -10.07 31.96 -8.55
C VAL A 423 -9.49 32.58 -9.82
N CYS A 424 -10.29 33.41 -10.50
CA CYS A 424 -9.83 34.21 -11.63
C CYS A 424 -9.49 35.63 -11.17
N GLY A 425 -8.26 36.06 -11.45
CA GLY A 425 -7.69 37.34 -11.04
C GLY A 425 -8.47 38.57 -11.50
N ASN A 426 -9.19 38.48 -12.62
CA ASN A 426 -10.07 39.55 -13.13
C ASN A 426 -11.36 39.73 -12.31
N THR A 427 -11.83 38.67 -11.65
CA THR A 427 -13.11 38.65 -10.91
C THR A 427 -12.93 38.70 -9.40
N SER A 428 -11.73 38.42 -8.91
CA SER A 428 -11.40 38.43 -7.49
C SER A 428 -11.11 39.84 -6.99
N THR A 429 -11.75 40.21 -5.90
CA THR A 429 -11.41 41.38 -5.09
C THR A 429 -10.63 40.96 -3.85
N ALA A 430 -9.98 41.91 -3.16
CA ALA A 430 -9.30 41.70 -1.88
C ALA A 430 -10.16 40.95 -0.89
N SER A 431 -11.40 41.38 -0.81
CA SER A 431 -12.44 40.83 0.05
C SER A 431 -12.74 39.37 -0.27
N GLY A 432 -12.75 39.00 -1.55
CA GLY A 432 -12.98 37.61 -1.99
C GLY A 432 -11.75 36.71 -1.86
N LEU A 433 -10.53 37.27 -1.91
CA LEU A 433 -9.30 36.48 -1.76
C LEU A 433 -8.92 36.26 -0.28
N THR A 434 -9.19 37.25 0.57
CA THR A 434 -8.72 37.32 1.96
C THR A 434 -9.85 37.02 2.95
N VAL A 435 -10.32 38.01 3.69
CA VAL A 435 -11.38 37.88 4.70
C VAL A 435 -12.18 39.18 4.69
N THR A 436 -13.50 39.05 4.72
CA THR A 436 -14.41 40.20 4.74
C THR A 436 -15.20 40.22 6.04
N LEU A 437 -15.38 41.42 6.60
CA LEU A 437 -16.29 41.62 7.73
C LEU A 437 -17.65 42.01 7.17
N THR A 438 -18.65 41.17 7.41
CA THR A 438 -20.05 41.44 7.11
C THR A 438 -20.77 41.80 8.40
N ARG A 439 -21.73 42.72 8.33
CA ARG A 439 -22.56 43.08 9.50
C ARG A 439 -23.82 42.25 9.44
N GLU A 440 -24.01 41.38 10.41
CA GLU A 440 -25.25 40.59 10.53
C GLU A 440 -26.38 41.47 11.06
N SER A 441 -27.63 41.00 11.00
CA SER A 441 -28.82 41.75 11.41
C SER A 441 -28.79 42.09 12.92
N GLY A 442 -28.05 43.14 13.30
CA GLY A 442 -27.73 43.53 14.67
C GLY A 442 -26.53 44.49 14.80
N SER A 443 -25.86 44.46 15.96
CA SER A 443 -24.59 45.18 16.25
C SER A 443 -23.34 44.37 15.94
N ASP A 444 -23.47 43.07 15.65
CA ASP A 444 -22.36 42.13 15.62
C ASP A 444 -21.80 41.99 14.20
N TYR A 445 -20.48 41.85 14.13
CA TYR A 445 -19.74 41.65 12.89
C TYR A 445 -19.43 40.16 12.72
N ALA A 446 -19.73 39.61 11.56
CA ALA A 446 -19.38 38.25 11.14
C ALA A 446 -18.17 38.29 10.19
N LEU A 447 -17.32 37.27 10.28
CA LEU A 447 -16.16 37.10 9.39
C LEU A 447 -16.51 36.11 8.28
N GLU A 448 -16.39 36.55 7.03
CA GLU A 448 -16.52 35.74 5.84
C GLU A 448 -15.13 35.40 5.30
N ALA A 449 -14.79 34.11 5.27
CA ALA A 449 -13.52 33.62 4.78
C ALA A 449 -13.46 33.67 3.25
N GLY A 450 -12.44 34.30 2.71
CA GLY A 450 -12.13 34.31 1.28
C GLY A 450 -11.28 33.10 0.86
N ALA A 451 -10.92 33.08 -0.42
CA ALA A 451 -10.33 31.93 -1.08
C ALA A 451 -9.09 31.35 -0.38
N LEU A 452 -8.17 32.19 0.11
CA LEU A 452 -6.93 31.74 0.75
C LEU A 452 -7.18 31.05 2.10
N VAL A 453 -8.12 31.55 2.88
CA VAL A 453 -8.49 30.94 4.18
C VAL A 453 -9.28 29.66 3.97
N LEU A 454 -10.17 29.64 2.97
CA LEU A 454 -10.89 28.42 2.58
C LEU A 454 -9.93 27.32 2.09
N ALA A 455 -8.84 27.71 1.42
CA ALA A 455 -7.82 26.80 0.91
C ALA A 455 -6.73 26.39 1.93
N ASP A 456 -6.88 26.70 3.24
CA ASP A 456 -5.92 26.26 4.28
C ASP A 456 -5.72 24.73 4.23
N GLN A 457 -4.46 24.29 4.31
CA GLN A 457 -4.02 22.90 4.15
C GLN A 457 -4.40 22.26 2.79
N GLY A 458 -4.48 23.09 1.76
CA GLY A 458 -4.86 22.72 0.39
C GLY A 458 -4.10 23.53 -0.65
N CYS A 459 -4.75 23.82 -1.78
CA CYS A 459 -4.18 24.66 -2.83
C CYS A 459 -5.14 25.78 -3.25
N CYS A 460 -4.57 26.95 -3.51
CA CYS A 460 -5.28 28.08 -4.08
C CYS A 460 -4.74 28.33 -5.50
N CYS A 461 -5.57 28.01 -6.49
CA CYS A 461 -5.26 28.19 -7.90
C CYS A 461 -5.75 29.57 -8.36
N ILE A 462 -4.83 30.43 -8.80
CA ILE A 462 -5.15 31.79 -9.24
C ILE A 462 -4.80 31.97 -10.71
N ASP A 463 -5.82 32.13 -11.54
CA ASP A 463 -5.67 32.39 -12.97
C ASP A 463 -5.60 33.88 -13.28
N GLU A 464 -5.03 34.25 -14.42
CA GLU A 464 -4.84 35.64 -14.86
C GLU A 464 -4.20 36.52 -13.77
N PHE A 465 -3.17 35.99 -13.12
CA PHE A 465 -2.48 36.64 -12.00
C PHE A 465 -1.89 38.02 -12.37
N ASP A 466 -1.56 38.23 -13.65
CA ASP A 466 -1.13 39.55 -14.16
C ASP A 466 -2.21 40.63 -14.02
N LYS A 467 -3.50 40.25 -14.05
CA LYS A 467 -4.62 41.18 -13.98
C LYS A 467 -4.92 41.70 -12.60
N MET A 468 -4.59 40.93 -11.55
CA MET A 468 -4.73 41.41 -10.17
C MET A 468 -3.91 42.69 -9.93
N SER A 469 -2.74 42.81 -10.56
CA SER A 469 -1.88 44.00 -10.44
C SER A 469 -2.39 45.24 -11.21
N SER A 470 -3.23 45.02 -12.24
CA SER A 470 -3.62 46.04 -13.22
C SER A 470 -4.81 46.89 -12.75
N GLN A 471 -5.67 46.33 -11.91
CA GLN A 471 -6.86 47.00 -11.37
C GLN A 471 -6.51 48.07 -10.31
N HIS A 472 -5.24 48.14 -9.90
CA HIS A 472 -4.71 49.05 -8.88
C HIS A 472 -4.53 50.52 -9.29
N GLN A 473 -4.69 50.91 -10.57
CA GLN A 473 -4.47 52.31 -10.97
C GLN A 473 -5.70 53.23 -10.91
N VAL A 474 -6.92 52.72 -10.68
CA VAL A 474 -8.14 53.56 -10.82
C VAL A 474 -8.85 53.90 -9.50
N SER A 475 -8.55 53.26 -8.36
CA SER A 475 -9.22 53.59 -7.08
C SER A 475 -8.25 54.14 -6.02
N ALA A 476 -7.99 55.44 -6.09
CA ALA A 476 -7.26 56.21 -5.08
C ALA A 476 -8.15 56.55 -3.86
N ILE A 477 -8.64 55.55 -3.11
CA ILE A 477 -9.22 55.74 -1.77
C ILE A 477 -8.85 54.53 -0.90
N ALA A 478 -7.73 54.62 -0.17
CA ALA A 478 -7.36 53.91 1.08
C ALA A 478 -7.55 52.38 1.24
N SER A 479 -8.12 51.65 0.28
CA SER A 479 -8.48 50.23 0.38
C SER A 479 -7.68 49.34 -0.58
N SER A 480 -6.93 49.95 -1.51
CA SER A 480 -6.28 49.29 -2.66
C SER A 480 -4.88 48.73 -2.41
N LYS A 481 -4.32 48.88 -1.19
CA LYS A 481 -3.03 48.28 -0.80
C LYS A 481 -3.14 46.87 -0.19
N GLY A 482 -4.35 46.42 0.16
CA GLY A 482 -4.55 45.23 0.99
C GLY A 482 -4.33 43.87 0.30
N GLU A 483 -4.54 43.79 -1.02
CA GLU A 483 -4.54 42.52 -1.78
C GLU A 483 -3.15 41.91 -1.88
N VAL A 484 -2.22 42.68 -2.44
CA VAL A 484 -0.83 42.25 -2.63
C VAL A 484 -0.14 42.07 -1.28
N THR A 485 -0.46 42.90 -0.28
CA THR A 485 0.09 42.73 1.07
C THR A 485 -0.41 41.47 1.74
N ALA A 486 -1.70 41.15 1.61
CA ALA A 486 -2.26 39.94 2.21
C ALA A 486 -1.79 38.67 1.48
N LEU A 487 -1.57 38.74 0.17
CA LEU A 487 -0.96 37.64 -0.58
C LEU A 487 0.50 37.43 -0.16
N LEU A 488 1.28 38.50 -0.02
CA LEU A 488 2.66 38.43 0.49
C LEU A 488 2.72 37.89 1.93
N GLU A 489 1.77 38.29 2.77
CA GLU A 489 1.61 37.78 4.14
C GLU A 489 1.28 36.28 4.13
N ALA A 490 0.29 35.86 3.33
CA ALA A 490 -0.08 34.45 3.22
C ALA A 490 1.07 33.58 2.66
N MET A 491 1.79 34.05 1.65
CA MET A 491 2.90 33.31 1.03
C MET A 491 4.13 33.16 1.94
N GLU A 492 4.32 34.07 2.89
CA GLU A 492 5.50 34.08 3.77
C GLU A 492 5.18 33.55 5.17
N GLN A 493 4.11 34.06 5.78
CA GLN A 493 3.74 33.79 7.16
C GLN A 493 2.65 32.71 7.28
N GLN A 494 2.10 32.24 6.15
CA GLN A 494 1.04 31.22 6.11
C GLN A 494 -0.20 31.56 6.94
N CYS A 495 -0.46 32.85 7.12
CA CYS A 495 -1.61 33.39 7.82
C CYS A 495 -2.02 34.73 7.23
N ILE A 496 -3.22 35.18 7.58
CA ILE A 496 -3.78 36.47 7.18
C ILE A 496 -4.27 37.17 8.44
N SER A 497 -3.72 38.34 8.73
CA SER A 497 -4.15 39.19 9.84
C SER A 497 -5.18 40.24 9.39
N VAL A 498 -6.23 40.38 10.19
CA VAL A 498 -7.31 41.35 9.96
C VAL A 498 -7.45 42.24 11.18
N ALA A 499 -7.33 43.55 10.98
CA ALA A 499 -7.53 44.58 11.99
C ALA A 499 -8.51 45.64 11.47
N LYS A 500 -9.81 45.38 11.57
CA LYS A 500 -10.87 46.26 11.04
C LYS A 500 -12.08 46.26 11.97
N ALA A 501 -12.78 47.40 12.06
CA ALA A 501 -14.02 47.55 12.82
C ALA A 501 -13.95 47.08 14.30
N GLY A 502 -12.78 47.20 14.93
CA GLY A 502 -12.56 46.76 16.32
C GLY A 502 -12.29 45.25 16.47
N VAL A 503 -12.32 44.47 15.38
CA VAL A 503 -11.98 43.06 15.35
C VAL A 503 -10.51 42.92 14.94
N LEU A 504 -9.72 42.28 15.82
CA LEU A 504 -8.34 41.90 15.58
C LEU A 504 -8.25 40.38 15.60
N CYS A 505 -8.00 39.75 14.45
CA CYS A 505 -7.88 38.29 14.36
C CYS A 505 -6.84 37.89 13.31
N THR A 506 -6.18 36.76 13.54
CA THR A 506 -5.28 36.13 12.58
C THR A 506 -5.87 34.79 12.18
N LEU A 507 -6.02 34.56 10.88
CA LEU A 507 -6.60 33.34 10.32
C LEU A 507 -5.51 32.55 9.59
N PRO A 508 -5.44 31.21 9.78
CA PRO A 508 -4.46 30.38 9.09
C PRO A 508 -4.77 30.31 7.59
N ALA A 509 -3.71 30.33 6.78
CA ALA A 509 -3.76 30.25 5.33
C ALA A 509 -2.55 29.44 4.81
N ARG A 510 -2.34 28.24 5.36
CA ARG A 510 -1.25 27.33 5.00
C ARG A 510 -1.58 26.61 3.71
N THR A 511 -1.46 27.32 2.60
CA THR A 511 -1.94 26.86 1.29
C THR A 511 -0.86 27.01 0.23
N SER A 512 -0.77 26.04 -0.67
CA SER A 512 0.08 26.15 -1.87
C SER A 512 -0.60 27.05 -2.90
N ILE A 513 0.07 28.13 -3.29
CA ILE A 513 -0.43 29.03 -4.35
C ILE A 513 0.08 28.55 -5.71
N LEU A 514 -0.86 28.19 -6.59
CA LEU A 514 -0.61 27.82 -7.98
C LEU A 514 -1.16 28.91 -8.88
N ALA A 515 -0.29 29.73 -9.48
CA ALA A 515 -0.69 30.89 -10.26
C ALA A 515 -0.42 30.70 -11.75
N ALA A 516 -1.29 31.26 -12.60
CA ALA A 516 -1.05 31.40 -14.02
C ALA A 516 -1.11 32.87 -14.43
N ALA A 517 -0.17 33.30 -15.27
CA ALA A 517 -0.09 34.68 -15.75
C ALA A 517 0.18 34.72 -17.25
N ASN A 518 -0.27 35.80 -17.89
CA ASN A 518 0.03 36.08 -19.28
C ASN A 518 1.08 37.20 -19.40
N PRO A 519 2.01 37.12 -20.37
CA PRO A 519 2.96 38.19 -20.63
C PRO A 519 2.26 39.43 -21.19
N VAL A 520 2.84 40.59 -20.90
CA VAL A 520 2.38 41.89 -21.39
C VAL A 520 2.43 41.92 -22.91
N GLY A 521 1.28 42.24 -23.52
CA GLY A 521 1.13 42.24 -24.98
C GLY A 521 0.79 40.87 -25.56
N GLY A 522 0.53 39.86 -24.73
CA GLY A 522 0.04 38.55 -25.16
C GLY A 522 1.12 37.58 -25.63
N HIS A 523 2.36 38.05 -25.83
CA HIS A 523 3.47 37.21 -26.25
C HIS A 523 4.70 37.39 -25.38
N TYR A 524 5.33 36.28 -25.00
CA TYR A 524 6.52 36.30 -24.16
C TYR A 524 7.74 36.79 -24.94
N ASN A 525 8.30 37.94 -24.53
CA ASN A 525 9.49 38.50 -25.17
C ASN A 525 10.77 38.02 -24.49
N ARG A 526 11.55 37.21 -25.21
CA ARG A 526 12.84 36.66 -24.74
C ARG A 526 13.94 37.71 -24.53
N SER A 527 13.81 38.89 -25.13
CA SER A 527 14.77 39.99 -24.94
C SER A 527 14.57 40.74 -23.62
N LYS A 528 13.47 40.46 -22.90
CA LYS A 528 13.10 41.10 -21.64
C LYS A 528 13.20 40.10 -20.49
N THR A 529 13.39 40.63 -19.29
CA THR A 529 13.34 39.82 -18.06
C THR A 529 11.92 39.34 -17.76
N VAL A 530 11.78 38.31 -16.91
CA VAL A 530 10.46 37.80 -16.47
C VAL A 530 9.63 38.90 -15.81
N SER A 531 10.26 39.72 -14.96
CA SER A 531 9.61 40.84 -14.29
C SER A 531 9.06 41.87 -15.27
N GLU A 532 9.83 42.24 -16.29
CA GLU A 532 9.39 43.16 -17.35
C GLU A 532 8.30 42.57 -18.24
N ASN A 533 8.33 41.25 -18.48
CA ASN A 533 7.28 40.56 -19.22
C ASN A 533 5.95 40.50 -18.45
N LEU A 534 5.96 40.50 -17.13
CA LEU A 534 4.74 40.33 -16.32
C LEU A 534 4.24 41.62 -15.64
N LYS A 535 5.08 42.66 -15.54
CA LYS A 535 4.83 43.86 -14.69
C LYS A 535 4.57 43.51 -13.21
N LEU A 536 5.12 42.41 -12.72
CA LEU A 536 5.02 42.02 -11.30
C LEU A 536 6.16 42.64 -10.48
N GLY A 537 5.85 43.04 -9.24
CA GLY A 537 6.87 43.52 -8.31
C GLY A 537 7.87 42.42 -7.93
N SER A 538 9.14 42.78 -7.77
CA SER A 538 10.21 41.83 -7.41
C SER A 538 9.93 41.04 -6.13
N ALA A 539 9.28 41.69 -5.14
CA ALA A 539 8.90 41.07 -3.87
C ALA A 539 7.88 39.93 -4.01
N LEU A 540 6.95 40.01 -4.98
CA LEU A 540 6.01 38.91 -5.26
C LEU A 540 6.71 37.80 -6.03
N LEU A 541 7.49 38.16 -7.05
CA LEU A 541 8.17 37.20 -7.90
C LEU A 541 9.16 36.32 -7.10
N SER A 542 9.84 36.89 -6.11
CA SER A 542 10.76 36.15 -5.24
C SER A 542 10.08 35.17 -4.27
N ARG A 543 8.76 35.23 -4.11
CA ARG A 543 8.01 34.33 -3.19
C ARG A 543 7.52 33.06 -3.88
N PHE A 544 7.56 33.01 -5.21
CA PHE A 544 7.35 31.80 -5.98
C PHE A 544 8.65 30.98 -6.02
N ASP A 545 8.55 29.69 -5.66
CA ASP A 545 9.69 28.77 -5.66
C ASP A 545 10.01 28.28 -7.08
N LEU A 546 8.97 28.07 -7.88
CA LEU A 546 9.07 27.61 -9.26
C LEU A 546 8.35 28.57 -10.20
N VAL A 547 9.06 28.98 -11.26
CA VAL A 547 8.49 29.78 -12.35
C VAL A 547 8.69 29.03 -13.65
N PHE A 548 7.60 28.59 -14.26
CA PHE A 548 7.59 27.94 -15.57
C PHE A 548 7.23 28.95 -16.65
N ILE A 549 8.02 29.00 -17.72
CA ILE A 549 7.76 29.83 -18.89
C ILE A 549 7.42 28.91 -20.06
N LEU A 550 6.17 28.96 -20.48
CA LEU A 550 5.63 28.27 -21.65
C LEU A 550 5.83 29.17 -22.87
N LEU A 551 6.63 28.69 -23.82
CA LEU A 551 6.92 29.39 -25.07
C LEU A 551 6.21 28.66 -26.21
N ASP A 552 5.39 29.37 -26.96
CA ASP A 552 4.81 28.85 -28.18
C ASP A 552 5.85 28.95 -29.30
N GLN A 553 6.28 27.81 -29.82
CA GLN A 553 7.19 27.74 -30.95
C GLN A 553 6.60 26.81 -32.01
N PRO A 554 6.34 27.31 -33.23
CA PRO A 554 5.88 26.45 -34.31
C PRO A 554 6.97 25.42 -34.62
N ASN A 555 6.58 24.15 -34.70
CA ASN A 555 7.44 23.04 -35.07
C ASN A 555 6.88 22.38 -36.34
N GLU A 556 7.73 22.03 -37.30
CA GLU A 556 7.31 21.47 -38.60
C GLU A 556 6.91 19.99 -38.52
N ALA A 557 7.13 19.31 -37.39
CA ALA A 557 6.67 17.93 -37.19
C ALA A 557 5.14 17.89 -37.05
N PRO A 558 4.45 16.89 -37.65
CA PRO A 558 2.99 16.85 -37.68
C PRO A 558 2.43 16.81 -36.25
N THR A 559 1.66 17.84 -35.91
CA THR A 559 0.82 17.87 -34.71
C THR A 559 -0.30 16.84 -34.90
N ASN A 560 -0.07 15.62 -34.42
CA ASN A 560 -1.14 14.62 -34.26
C ASN A 560 -2.07 15.14 -33.15
N HIS A 561 -3.10 15.87 -33.57
CA HIS A 561 -4.24 16.26 -32.75
C HIS A 561 -5.09 15.06 -32.35
#